data_AF-A0A3A0A9K3-F1
#
_entry.id   AF-A0A3A0A9K3-F1
#
_cell.length_a   1.000
_cell.length_b   1.000
_cell.length_c   1.000
_cell.angle_alpha   90.00
_cell.angle_beta   90.00
_cell.angle_gamma   90.00
#
_symmetry.space_group_name_H-M   'P 1'
#
loop_
_entity.id
_entity.type
_entity.pdbx_description
1 polymer ?
#
loop_
_entity_poly.entity_id
_entity_poly.type
_entity_poly.pdbx_seq_one_letter_code
_entity_poly.pdbx_strand_id
1 'polypeptide(L)'
;MTANAGRRATPSPQRDRIAKRLRASVSYVILYATTLVMLTPIVWMILSSLKSESTYARYPPVLIPDPILWENYLHAFTWIPFWRYAWNSTFLATMFSLLTVFTSAMVGFAFARLEAPGKGKLFGIVISLLMVPAIVTVIP
;
A
#
# COMPACT_ATOMS: atom_id res chain seq x y z
N MET A 1 29.30 6.37 61.72
CA MET A 1 28.30 7.34 61.21
C MET A 1 28.10 7.04 59.73
N THR A 2 27.23 6.06 59.45
CA THR A 2 25.89 6.19 58.83
C THR A 2 25.93 6.18 57.30
N ALA A 3 25.91 4.96 56.76
CA ALA A 3 25.62 4.66 55.36
C ALA A 3 24.16 5.01 55.04
N ASN A 4 23.94 5.99 54.16
CA ASN A 4 22.63 6.33 53.61
C ASN A 4 22.40 5.51 52.34
N ALA A 5 21.91 4.27 52.50
CA ALA A 5 21.47 3.44 51.39
C ALA A 5 20.12 3.98 50.88
N GLY A 6 20.19 4.90 49.91
CA GLY A 6 19.02 5.43 49.22
C GLY A 6 18.21 4.31 48.57
N ARG A 7 17.02 4.05 49.14
CA ARG A 7 16.00 3.16 48.59
C ARG A 7 15.64 3.62 47.18
N ARG A 8 16.13 2.94 46.14
CA ARG A 8 15.61 3.06 44.78
C ARG A 8 14.19 2.49 44.80
N ALA A 9 13.18 3.36 44.75
CA ALA A 9 11.80 2.96 44.56
C ALA A 9 11.70 2.17 43.25
N THR A 10 11.39 0.88 43.34
CA THR A 10 11.10 0.05 42.18
C THR A 10 9.79 0.55 41.55
N PRO A 11 9.73 0.74 40.21
CA PRO A 11 8.49 1.09 39.54
C PRO A 11 7.41 0.06 39.87
N SER A 12 6.26 0.52 40.38
CA SER A 12 5.16 -0.37 40.72
C SER A 12 4.61 -1.01 39.43
N PRO A 13 4.52 -2.35 39.31
CA PRO A 13 4.12 -3.04 38.08
C PRO A 13 2.69 -2.70 37.59
N GLN A 14 1.89 -2.03 38.41
CA GLN A 14 0.54 -1.58 38.07
C GLN A 14 0.52 -0.32 37.19
N ARG A 15 1.49 0.60 37.35
CA ARG A 15 1.59 1.84 36.53
C ARG A 15 1.97 1.53 35.09
N ASP A 16 2.88 0.58 34.89
CA ASP A 16 3.33 0.16 33.56
C ASP A 16 2.22 -0.54 32.77
N ARG A 17 1.34 -1.29 33.45
CA ARG A 17 0.17 -1.93 32.83
C ARG A 17 -0.87 -0.91 32.36
N ILE A 18 -1.14 0.13 33.13
CA ILE A 18 -2.09 1.19 32.76
C ILE A 18 -1.55 2.02 31.59
N ALA A 19 -0.27 2.42 31.63
CA ALA A 19 0.37 3.14 30.53
C ALA A 19 0.38 2.32 29.23
N LYS A 20 0.64 1.00 29.32
CA LYS A 20 0.59 0.09 28.17
C LYS A 20 -0.83 -0.03 27.59
N ARG A 21 -1.87 -0.12 28.43
CA ARG A 21 -3.27 -0.15 28.00
C ARG A 21 -3.71 1.15 27.35
N LEU A 22 -3.36 2.30 27.94
CA LEU A 22 -3.67 3.61 27.40
C LEU A 22 -3.01 3.80 26.02
N ARG A 23 -1.72 3.45 25.90
CA ARG A 23 -1.01 3.48 24.62
C ARG A 23 -1.66 2.58 23.58
N ALA A 24 -2.07 1.37 23.96
CA ALA A 24 -2.79 0.47 23.06
C ALA A 24 -4.13 1.07 22.61
N SER A 25 -4.93 1.63 23.53
CA SER A 25 -6.20 2.30 23.20
C SER A 25 -6.00 3.47 22.24
N VAL A 26 -5.00 4.32 22.47
CA VAL A 26 -4.67 5.42 21.55
C VAL A 26 -4.25 4.89 20.17
N SER A 27 -3.40 3.86 20.12
CA SER A 27 -3.04 3.19 18.87
C SER A 27 -4.25 2.65 18.12
N TYR A 28 -5.21 2.01 18.82
CA TYR A 28 -6.44 1.53 18.19
C TYR A 28 -7.32 2.65 17.66
N VAL A 29 -7.50 3.73 18.42
CA VAL A 29 -8.28 4.90 17.96
C VAL A 29 -7.67 5.50 16.69
N ILE A 30 -6.35 5.69 16.65
CA ILE A 30 -5.64 6.18 15.47
C ILE A 30 -5.80 5.22 14.29
N LEU A 31 -5.70 3.91 14.54
CA LEU A 31 -5.85 2.90 13.50
C LEU A 31 -7.26 2.90 12.90
N TYR A 32 -8.30 2.98 13.74
CA TYR A 32 -9.69 3.08 13.29
C TYR A 32 -9.95 4.38 12.51
N ALA A 33 -9.49 5.52 13.02
CA ALA A 33 -9.63 6.80 12.34
C ALA A 33 -8.95 6.79 10.95
N THR A 34 -7.71 6.30 10.88
CA THR A 34 -6.97 6.17 9.62
C THR A 34 -7.67 5.22 8.65
N THR A 35 -8.19 4.10 9.14
CA THR A 35 -8.95 3.14 8.34
C THR A 35 -10.19 3.79 7.73
N LEU A 36 -10.98 4.53 8.51
CA LEU A 36 -12.18 5.22 8.02
C LEU A 36 -11.85 6.24 6.93
N VAL A 37 -10.76 7.00 7.09
CA VAL A 37 -10.30 7.94 6.06
C VAL A 37 -9.91 7.19 4.79
N MET A 38 -9.17 6.09 4.90
CA MET A 38 -8.74 5.27 3.75
C MET A 38 -9.90 4.56 3.05
N LEU A 39 -10.98 4.23 3.76
CA LEU A 39 -12.19 3.61 3.18
C LEU A 39 -13.04 4.61 2.39
N THR A 40 -12.92 5.91 2.66
CA THR A 40 -13.71 6.96 1.99
C THR A 40 -13.65 6.88 0.45
N PRO A 41 -12.47 6.84 -0.20
CA PRO A 41 -12.40 6.70 -1.67
C PRO A 41 -12.95 5.37 -2.17
N ILE A 42 -12.85 4.30 -1.40
CA ILE A 42 -13.38 2.98 -1.78
C ILE A 42 -14.91 3.01 -1.79
N VAL A 43 -15.52 3.56 -0.73
CA VAL A 43 -16.97 3.74 -0.65
C VAL A 43 -17.45 4.65 -1.78
N TRP A 44 -16.73 5.74 -2.05
CA TRP A 44 -17.05 6.63 -3.18
C TRP A 44 -17.02 5.90 -4.53
N MET A 45 -16.01 5.05 -4.76
CA MET A 45 -15.87 4.27 -5.98
C MET A 45 -17.04 3.30 -6.18
N ILE A 46 -17.44 2.58 -5.13
CA ILE A 46 -18.57 1.64 -5.16
C ILE A 46 -19.89 2.37 -5.44
N LEU A 47 -20.13 3.49 -4.75
CA LEU A 47 -21.33 4.29 -4.98
C LEU A 47 -21.35 4.86 -6.40
N SER A 48 -20.19 5.25 -6.93
CA SER A 48 -20.08 5.82 -8.27
C SER A 48 -20.24 4.78 -9.37
N SER A 49 -19.77 3.54 -9.19
CA SER A 49 -19.99 2.45 -10.16
C SER A 49 -21.46 2.06 -10.32
N LEU A 50 -22.32 2.44 -9.37
CA LEU A 50 -23.77 2.18 -9.38
C LEU A 50 -24.61 3.35 -9.93
N LYS A 51 -23.98 4.47 -10.32
CA LYS A 51 -24.68 5.66 -10.87
C LYS A 51 -24.84 5.55 -12.39
N SER A 52 -25.84 6.22 -12.94
CA SER A 52 -25.91 6.50 -14.37
C SER A 52 -24.84 7.53 -14.76
N GLU A 53 -24.46 7.58 -16.04
CA GLU A 53 -23.54 8.60 -16.56
C GLU A 53 -24.03 10.03 -16.27
N SER A 54 -25.34 10.26 -16.40
CA SER A 54 -25.97 11.57 -16.16
C SER A 54 -25.96 11.98 -14.68
N THR A 55 -26.09 11.02 -13.76
CA THR A 55 -26.02 11.26 -12.32
C THR A 55 -24.57 11.40 -11.85
N TYR A 56 -23.64 10.67 -12.46
CA TYR A 56 -22.21 10.77 -12.20
C TYR A 56 -21.63 12.13 -12.62
N ALA A 57 -22.05 12.67 -13.76
CA ALA A 57 -21.58 13.96 -14.28
C ALA A 57 -22.27 15.20 -13.67
N ARG A 58 -23.26 15.01 -12.77
CA ARG A 58 -24.04 16.12 -12.19
C ARG A 58 -23.26 16.85 -11.09
N TYR A 59 -23.42 18.17 -11.03
CA TYR A 59 -22.95 19.02 -9.92
C TYR A 59 -24.14 19.66 -9.19
N PRO A 60 -24.24 19.60 -7.85
CA PRO A 60 -23.32 18.94 -6.92
C PRO A 60 -23.33 17.40 -7.05
N PRO A 61 -22.21 16.71 -6.74
CA PRO A 61 -22.13 15.26 -6.83
C PRO A 61 -23.18 14.58 -5.95
N VAL A 62 -23.98 13.70 -6.55
CA VAL A 62 -24.98 12.92 -5.81
C VAL A 62 -24.25 11.85 -5.01
N LEU A 63 -24.40 11.83 -3.68
CA LEU A 63 -23.71 10.86 -2.82
C LEU A 63 -24.27 9.45 -2.98
N ILE A 64 -25.60 9.32 -2.87
CA ILE A 64 -26.31 8.04 -2.92
C ILE A 64 -26.90 7.85 -4.32
N PRO A 65 -26.57 6.78 -5.04
CA PRO A 65 -27.16 6.49 -6.34
C PRO A 65 -28.68 6.30 -6.24
N ASP A 66 -29.42 7.03 -7.06
CA ASP A 66 -30.86 6.89 -7.23
C ASP A 66 -31.20 7.09 -8.72
N PRO A 67 -31.59 6.03 -9.46
CA PRO A 67 -31.71 4.63 -9.05
C PRO A 67 -30.35 3.92 -8.92
N ILE A 68 -30.32 2.78 -8.21
CA ILE A 68 -29.14 1.90 -8.12
C ILE A 68 -29.07 1.03 -9.39
N LEU A 69 -28.02 1.23 -10.21
CA LEU A 69 -27.84 0.51 -11.47
C LEU A 69 -26.85 -0.66 -11.34
N TRP A 70 -27.37 -1.83 -10.95
CA TRP A 70 -26.58 -3.07 -10.91
C TRP A 70 -26.17 -3.57 -12.31
N GLU A 71 -26.91 -3.19 -13.34
CA GLU A 71 -26.63 -3.52 -14.74
C GLU A 71 -25.25 -3.03 -15.20
N ASN A 72 -24.71 -1.97 -14.58
CA ASN A 72 -23.36 -1.47 -14.85
C ASN A 72 -22.30 -2.56 -14.66
N TYR A 73 -22.47 -3.47 -13.68
CA TYR A 73 -21.55 -4.59 -13.50
C TYR A 73 -21.66 -5.60 -14.64
N LEU A 74 -22.88 -5.96 -15.05
CA LEU A 74 -23.09 -6.87 -16.19
C LEU A 74 -22.49 -6.28 -17.47
N HIS A 75 -22.73 -4.99 -17.74
CA HIS A 75 -22.15 -4.27 -18.85
C HIS A 75 -20.62 -4.21 -18.77
N ALA A 76 -20.03 -4.04 -17.59
CA ALA A 76 -18.58 -4.04 -17.44
C ALA A 76 -17.92 -5.37 -17.89
N PHE A 77 -18.61 -6.50 -17.73
CA PHE A 77 -18.13 -7.81 -18.16
C PHE A 77 -18.37 -8.10 -19.65
N THR A 78 -19.37 -7.47 -20.27
CA THR A 78 -19.78 -7.76 -21.67
C THR A 78 -19.34 -6.71 -22.68
N TRP A 79 -19.18 -5.44 -22.27
CA TRP A 79 -18.84 -4.33 -23.16
C TRP A 79 -17.40 -4.39 -23.67
N ILE A 80 -16.52 -5.00 -22.89
CA ILE A 80 -15.13 -5.29 -23.24
C ILE A 80 -14.85 -6.78 -23.03
N PRO A 81 -13.83 -7.36 -23.69
CA PRO A 81 -13.39 -8.72 -23.40
C PRO A 81 -12.69 -8.79 -22.03
N PHE A 82 -13.45 -8.59 -20.95
CA PHE A 82 -12.96 -8.38 -19.58
C PHE A 82 -12.07 -9.53 -19.11
N TRP A 83 -12.49 -10.78 -19.30
CA TRP A 83 -11.68 -11.95 -18.95
C TRP A 83 -10.38 -12.06 -19.71
N ARG A 84 -10.32 -11.59 -20.96
CA ARG A 84 -9.06 -11.56 -21.71
C ARG A 84 -8.11 -10.52 -21.11
N TYR A 85 -8.60 -9.35 -20.74
CA TYR A 85 -7.78 -8.30 -20.12
C TYR A 85 -7.35 -8.66 -18.70
N ALA A 86 -8.24 -9.25 -17.90
CA ALA A 86 -7.94 -9.74 -16.57
C ALA A 86 -6.87 -10.85 -16.62
N TRP A 87 -6.99 -11.80 -17.55
CA TRP A 87 -6.00 -12.86 -17.75
C TRP A 87 -4.66 -12.29 -18.21
N ASN A 88 -4.65 -11.44 -19.24
CA ASN A 88 -3.42 -10.83 -19.73
C ASN A 88 -2.69 -10.05 -18.63
N SER A 89 -3.43 -9.26 -17.84
CA SER A 89 -2.86 -8.47 -16.75
C SER A 89 -2.30 -9.36 -15.64
N THR A 90 -3.05 -10.38 -15.23
CA THR A 90 -2.64 -11.32 -14.17
C THR A 90 -1.42 -12.14 -14.60
N PHE A 91 -1.44 -12.64 -15.84
CA PHE A 91 -0.33 -13.39 -16.42
C PHE A 91 0.93 -12.53 -16.49
N LEU A 92 0.84 -11.33 -17.07
CA LEU A 92 1.97 -10.41 -17.18
C LEU A 92 2.49 -9.99 -15.80
N ALA A 93 1.62 -9.56 -14.88
CA ALA A 93 2.01 -9.15 -13.54
C ALA A 93 2.72 -10.28 -12.79
N THR A 94 2.22 -11.51 -12.89
CA THR A 94 2.81 -12.68 -12.24
C THR A 94 4.17 -13.02 -12.85
N MET A 95 4.26 -13.10 -14.18
CA MET A 95 5.53 -13.39 -14.87
C MET A 95 6.59 -12.33 -14.59
N PHE A 96 6.24 -11.05 -14.70
CA PHE A 96 7.15 -9.95 -14.38
C PHE A 96 7.60 -10.00 -12.92
N SER A 97 6.68 -10.21 -11.97
CA SER A 97 7.02 -10.29 -10.55
C SER A 97 7.97 -11.45 -10.26
N LEU A 98 7.70 -12.64 -10.81
CA LEU A 98 8.55 -13.81 -10.61
C LEU A 98 9.95 -13.60 -11.18
N LEU A 99 10.05 -13.15 -12.43
CA LEU A 99 11.34 -12.89 -13.07
C LEU A 99 12.11 -11.76 -12.35
N THR A 100 11.41 -10.71 -11.94
CA THR A 100 12.03 -9.58 -11.21
C THR A 100 12.57 -10.03 -9.85
N VAL A 101 11.78 -10.77 -9.07
CA VAL A 101 12.23 -11.29 -7.77
C VAL A 101 13.38 -12.27 -7.94
N PHE A 102 13.29 -13.18 -8.90
CA PHE A 102 14.35 -14.16 -9.18
C PHE A 102 15.68 -13.48 -9.55
N THR A 103 15.65 -12.58 -10.53
CA THR A 103 16.84 -11.85 -10.98
C THR A 103 17.38 -10.90 -9.91
N SER A 104 16.50 -10.18 -9.20
CA SER A 104 16.90 -9.25 -8.14
C SER A 104 17.51 -10.00 -6.94
N ALA A 105 17.01 -11.18 -6.61
CA ALA A 105 17.59 -12.02 -5.57
C ALA A 105 19.01 -12.50 -5.94
N MET A 106 19.22 -12.93 -7.18
CA MET A 106 20.55 -13.34 -7.68
C MET A 106 21.54 -12.18 -7.66
N VAL A 107 21.15 -11.01 -8.18
CA VAL A 107 21.99 -9.81 -8.22
C VAL A 107 22.26 -9.29 -6.81
N GLY A 108 21.24 -9.26 -5.94
CA GLY A 108 21.39 -8.89 -4.54
C GLY A 108 22.36 -9.81 -3.79
N PHE A 109 22.27 -11.13 -4.02
CA PHE A 109 23.22 -12.09 -3.47
C PHE A 109 24.66 -11.83 -3.95
N ALA A 110 24.84 -11.57 -5.24
CA ALA A 110 26.16 -11.26 -5.80
C ALA A 110 26.77 -10.00 -5.16
N PHE A 111 26.01 -8.92 -5.00
CA PHE A 111 26.50 -7.71 -4.33
C PHE A 111 26.77 -7.91 -2.83
N ALA A 112 25.99 -8.76 -2.15
CA ALA A 112 26.10 -8.97 -0.71
C ALA A 112 27.21 -9.96 -0.31
N ARG A 113 27.50 -10.97 -1.14
CA ARG A 113 28.39 -12.09 -0.78
C ARG A 113 29.62 -12.25 -1.66
N LEU A 114 29.63 -11.75 -2.90
CA LEU A 114 30.80 -11.89 -3.78
C LEU A 114 31.69 -10.66 -3.72
N GLU A 115 33.01 -10.89 -3.64
CA GLU A 115 34.02 -9.84 -3.71
C GLU A 115 34.51 -9.67 -5.15
N ALA A 116 33.74 -8.90 -5.93
CA ALA A 116 34.09 -8.59 -7.31
C ALA A 116 34.78 -7.21 -7.44
N PRO A 117 35.80 -7.06 -8.30
CA PRO A 117 36.40 -5.75 -8.58
C PRO A 117 35.35 -4.83 -9.25
N GLY A 118 35.22 -3.59 -8.76
CA GLY A 118 34.29 -2.60 -9.33
C GLY A 118 32.85 -2.64 -8.80
N LYS A 119 32.53 -3.51 -7.82
CA LYS A 119 31.18 -3.65 -7.24
C LYS A 119 30.52 -2.34 -6.81
N GLY A 120 31.29 -1.42 -6.23
CA GLY A 120 30.77 -0.11 -5.78
C GLY A 120 30.31 0.80 -6.93
N LYS A 121 31.04 0.78 -8.06
CA LYS A 121 30.66 1.56 -9.26
C LYS A 121 29.38 0.99 -9.89
N LEU A 122 29.30 -0.33 -10.03
CA LEU A 122 28.11 -1.00 -10.56
C LEU A 122 26.89 -0.74 -9.68
N PHE A 123 27.04 -0.79 -8.35
CA PHE A 123 25.96 -0.45 -7.43
C PHE A 123 25.49 1.01 -7.60
N GLY A 124 26.42 1.96 -7.73
CA GLY A 124 26.08 3.36 -8.00
C GLY A 124 25.31 3.54 -9.31
N ILE A 125 25.66 2.81 -10.36
CA ILE A 125 24.93 2.81 -11.65
C ILE A 125 23.51 2.27 -11.44
N VAL A 126 23.34 1.15 -10.74
CA VAL A 126 22.01 0.59 -10.44
C VAL A 126 21.13 1.59 -9.70
N ILE A 127 21.63 2.23 -8.65
CA ILE A 127 20.88 3.26 -7.91
C ILE A 127 20.53 4.44 -8.83
N SER A 128 21.47 4.88 -9.67
CA SER A 128 21.24 5.97 -10.62
C SER A 128 20.11 5.64 -11.60
N LEU A 129 20.05 4.39 -12.09
CA LEU A 129 18.98 3.93 -12.97
C LEU A 129 17.62 3.83 -12.27
N LEU A 130 17.58 3.43 -10.99
CA LEU A 130 16.34 3.39 -10.20
C LEU A 130 15.77 4.79 -9.91
N MET A 131 16.57 5.85 -10.04
CA MET A 131 16.13 7.24 -9.89
C MET A 131 15.52 7.82 -11.18
N VAL A 132 15.67 7.13 -12.32
CA VAL A 132 15.08 7.58 -13.59
C VAL A 132 13.56 7.47 -13.49
N PRO A 133 12.80 8.56 -13.70
CA PRO A 133 11.35 8.53 -13.60
C PRO A 133 10.74 7.66 -14.70
N ALA A 134 9.79 6.80 -14.34
CA ALA A 134 9.10 5.92 -15.29
C ALA A 134 8.36 6.68 -16.42
N ILE A 135 8.04 7.97 -16.22
CA ILE A 135 7.37 8.77 -17.26
C ILE A 135 8.25 9.05 -18.47
N VAL A 136 9.58 9.02 -18.31
CA VAL A 136 10.53 9.28 -19.40
C VAL A 136 10.58 8.09 -20.38
N THR A 137 10.12 6.91 -19.98
CA THR A 137 10.10 5.71 -20.85
C THR A 137 8.78 5.53 -21.62
N VAL A 138 7.79 6.39 -21.39
CA VAL A 138 6.43 6.26 -21.97
C VAL A 138 6.21 7.17 -23.19
N ILE A 139 6.91 8.31 -23.25
CA ILE A 139 6.82 9.24 -24.40
C ILE A 139 7.94 8.85 -25.39
N PRO A 140 7.61 8.48 -26.65
CA PRO A 140 8.59 8.10 -27.65
C PRO A 140 9.47 9.27 -28.13
#